data_AF-A0A535TPZ4-F1
#
_entry.id   AF-A0A535TPZ4-F1
#
_cell.length_a   1.000
_cell.length_b   1.000
_cell.length_c   1.000
_cell.angle_alpha   90.00
_cell.angle_beta   90.00
_cell.angle_gamma   90.00
#
_symmetry.space_group_name_H-M   'P 1'
#
loop_
_entity.id
_entity.type
_entity.pdbx_description
1 polymer ?
#
loop_
_entity_poly.entity_id
_entity_poly.type
_entity_poly.pdbx_seq_one_letter_code
_entity_poly.pdbx_strand_id
1 'polypeptide(L)' 'VSAATEARILGIPSIAVSLATFTHPDFTYAAKFTRKLALQVIAKGLPDKTLLNVNIPNIPEEKIKGVA' A
#
# COMPACT_ATOMS: atom_id res chain seq x y z
N VAL A 1 6.37 2.29 7.98
CA VAL A 1 6.65 3.35 6.96
C VAL A 1 8.14 3.51 6.69
N SER A 2 9.01 3.58 7.70
CA SER A 2 10.45 3.88 7.54
C SER A 2 11.20 3.03 6.50
N ALA A 3 10.94 1.73 6.40
CA ALA A 3 11.57 0.88 5.38
C ALA A 3 11.26 1.35 3.93
N ALA A 4 10.03 1.80 3.66
CA ALA A 4 9.69 2.37 2.36
C ALA A 4 10.41 3.71 2.15
N THR A 5 10.56 4.52 3.21
CA THR A 5 11.32 5.78 3.16
C THR A 5 12.79 5.52 2.81
N GLU A 6 13.43 4.56 3.47
CA GLU A 6 14.82 4.17 3.17
C GLU A 6 14.99 3.67 1.74
N ALA A 7 14.10 2.80 1.27
CA ALA A 7 14.09 2.36 -0.12
C ALA A 7 13.97 3.56 -1.09
N ARG A 8 13.13 4.55 -0.75
CA ARG A 8 12.99 5.73 -1.60
C ARG A 8 14.24 6.60 -1.61
N ILE A 9 14.92 6.75 -0.48
CA ILE A 9 16.22 7.46 -0.40
C ILE A 9 17.25 6.80 -1.34
N LEU A 10 17.21 5.47 -1.46
CA LEU A 10 18.07 4.70 -2.38
C LEU A 10 17.60 4.70 -3.85
N GLY A 11 16.56 5.48 -4.19
CA GLY A 11 16.05 5.58 -5.55
C GLY A 11 15.14 4.43 -5.97
N ILE A 12 14.70 3.58 -5.04
CA ILE A 12 13.81 2.45 -5.32
C ILE A 12 12.35 2.90 -5.09
N PRO A 13 11.45 2.78 -6.08
CA PRO A 13 10.02 3.01 -5.87
C PRO A 13 9.49 2.11 -4.76
N SER A 14 8.76 2.68 -3.80
CA SER A 14 8.38 1.97 -2.58
C SER A 14 6.96 2.30 -2.14
N ILE A 15 6.36 1.32 -1.45
CA ILE A 15 5.01 1.41 -0.88
C ILE A 15 5.09 0.89 0.55
N ALA A 16 4.59 1.66 1.51
CA ALA A 16 4.27 1.19 2.85
C ALA A 16 2.77 0.89 2.92
N VAL A 17 2.40 -0.28 3.44
CA VAL A 17 0.99 -0.68 3.61
C VAL A 17 0.71 -1.02 5.06
N SER A 18 -0.35 -0.44 5.59
CA SER A 18 -0.86 -0.71 6.94
C SER A 18 -2.30 -1.22 6.85
N LEU A 19 -2.62 -2.27 7.61
CA LEU A 19 -4.00 -2.68 7.86
C LEU A 19 -4.50 -1.91 9.09
N ALA A 20 -5.58 -1.16 8.96
CA ALA A 20 -6.11 -0.29 10.02
C ALA A 20 -6.92 -1.10 11.06
N THR A 21 -6.21 -1.92 11.82
CA THR A 21 -6.76 -2.69 12.95
C THR A 21 -5.71 -2.95 14.02
N PHE A 22 -6.17 -3.11 15.27
CA PHE A 22 -5.35 -3.58 16.40
C PHE A 22 -5.60 -5.05 16.76
N THR A 23 -6.73 -5.63 16.32
CA THR A 23 -7.13 -7.01 16.64
C THR A 23 -7.74 -7.71 15.42
N HIS A 24 -7.78 -9.04 15.44
CA HIS A 24 -8.41 -9.88 14.40
C HIS A 24 -8.08 -9.45 12.95
N PRO A 25 -6.79 -9.41 12.57
CA PRO A 25 -6.41 -8.93 11.25
C PRO A 25 -6.81 -9.90 10.16
N ASP A 26 -7.50 -9.40 9.13
CA ASP A 26 -7.68 -10.10 7.86
C ASP A 26 -6.88 -9.36 6.77
N PHE A 27 -5.80 -10.00 6.33
CA PHE A 27 -4.92 -9.46 5.30
C PHE A 27 -5.36 -9.81 3.88
N THR A 28 -6.44 -10.56 3.69
CA THR A 28 -6.85 -11.09 2.38
C THR A 28 -7.08 -9.98 1.37
N TYR A 29 -7.95 -9.01 1.71
CA TYR A 29 -8.20 -7.87 0.83
C TYR A 29 -6.96 -6.95 0.72
N ALA A 30 -6.25 -6.74 1.82
CA ALA A 30 -5.04 -5.90 1.84
C ALA A 30 -3.96 -6.43 0.88
N ALA A 31 -3.72 -7.75 0.87
CA ALA A 31 -2.77 -8.40 -0.03
C ALA A 31 -3.23 -8.31 -1.50
N LYS A 32 -4.52 -8.57 -1.76
CA LYS A 32 -5.12 -8.46 -3.10
C LYS A 32 -4.97 -7.05 -3.67
N PHE A 33 -5.31 -6.03 -2.88
CA PHE A 33 -5.18 -4.63 -3.26
C PHE A 33 -3.71 -4.23 -3.46
N THR A 34 -2.84 -4.61 -2.52
CA THR A 34 -1.40 -4.27 -2.56
C THR A 34 -0.74 -4.83 -3.81
N ARG A 35 -1.04 -6.07 -4.20
CA ARG A 35 -0.55 -6.66 -5.46
C ARG A 35 -0.96 -5.82 -6.67
N LYS A 36 -2.23 -5.42 -6.75
CA LYS A 36 -2.75 -4.58 -7.85
C LYS A 36 -2.02 -3.23 -7.90
N LEU A 37 -1.85 -2.58 -6.74
CA LEU A 37 -1.16 -1.30 -6.64
C LEU A 37 0.32 -1.41 -7.01
N ALA A 38 1.02 -2.44 -6.52
CA ALA A 38 2.43 -2.68 -6.82
C ALA A 38 2.67 -2.84 -8.33
N LEU A 39 1.80 -3.59 -9.03
CA LEU A 39 1.89 -3.72 -10.49
C LEU A 39 1.69 -2.38 -11.21
N GLN A 40 0.80 -1.51 -10.70
CA GLN A 40 0.64 -0.16 -11.25
C GLN A 40 1.86 0.72 -11.01
N VAL A 41 2.46 0.65 -9.82
CA VAL A 41 3.69 1.38 -9.48
C VAL A 41 4.87 0.91 -10.33
N ILE A 42 5.01 -0.39 -10.58
CA ILE A 42 6.04 -0.92 -11.48
C ILE A 42 5.81 -0.40 -12.91
N ALA A 43 4.57 -0.40 -13.40
CA ALA A 43 4.26 -0.02 -14.76
C ALA A 43 4.36 1.49 -15.02
N LYS A 44 4.00 2.33 -14.05
CA LYS A 44 3.90 3.79 -14.21
C LYS A 44 5.01 4.57 -13.50
N GLY A 45 5.75 3.91 -12.61
CA GLY A 45 6.65 4.57 -11.68
C GLY A 45 5.92 5.39 -10.61
N LEU A 46 6.71 6.16 -9.87
CA LEU A 46 6.24 7.20 -8.96
C LEU A 46 6.98 8.50 -9.30
N PRO A 47 6.39 9.67 -8.99
CA PRO A 47 7.11 10.92 -9.09
C PRO A 47 8.41 10.91 -8.29
N ASP A 48 9.32 11.78 -8.68
CA ASP A 48 10.62 11.81 -8.03
C ASP A 48 10.49 12.19 -6.54
N LYS A 49 11.36 11.61 -5.72
CA LYS A 49 11.37 11.65 -4.24
C LYS A 49 10.02 11.30 -3.57
N THR A 50 9.16 10.53 -4.24
CA THR A 50 7.83 10.13 -3.72
C THR A 50 7.77 8.63 -3.40
N LEU A 51 7.06 8.29 -2.32
CA LEU A 51 6.63 6.92 -1.96
C LEU A 51 5.14 6.93 -1.61
N LEU A 52 4.48 5.78 -1.64
CA LEU A 52 3.08 5.66 -1.23
C LEU A 52 2.98 5.10 0.20
N ASN A 53 2.19 5.75 1.05
CA ASN A 53 1.83 5.25 2.39
C ASN A 53 0.32 4.96 2.41
N VAL A 54 -0.04 3.69 2.38
CA VAL A 54 -1.40 3.21 2.15
C VAL A 54 -1.97 2.61 3.44
N ASN A 55 -3.18 3.03 3.81
CA ASN A 55 -3.94 2.42 4.90
C ASN A 55 -5.16 1.70 4.32
N ILE A 56 -5.35 0.44 4.72
CA ILE A 56 -6.46 -0.41 4.26
C ILE A 56 -7.34 -0.73 5.47
N PRO A 57 -8.66 -0.46 5.43
CA PRO A 57 -9.55 -0.82 6.54
C PRO A 57 -9.72 -2.35 6.64
N ASN A 58 -9.79 -2.86 7.87
CA ASN A 58 -10.05 -4.28 8.15
C ASN A 58 -11.55 -4.60 8.12
N ILE A 59 -12.16 -4.47 6.93
CA ILE A 59 -13.57 -4.75 6.67
C ILE A 59 -13.72 -5.64 5.44
N PRO A 60 -14.85 -6.36 5.29
CA PRO A 60 -15.13 -7.16 4.10
C PRO A 60 -14.99 -6.35 2.81
N GLU A 61 -14.49 -6.99 1.74
CA GLU A 61 -14.18 -6.35 0.46
C GLU A 61 -15.39 -5.60 -0.14
N GLU A 62 -16.59 -6.16 0.00
CA GLU A 62 -17.84 -5.58 -0.48
C GLU A 62 -18.21 -4.24 0.20
N LYS A 63 -17.59 -3.92 1.35
CA LYS A 63 -17.79 -2.64 2.05
C LYS A 63 -16.75 -1.59 1.70
N ILE A 64 -15.74 -1.93 0.89
CA ILE A 64 -14.73 -0.99 0.44
C ILE A 64 -15.34 -0.03 -0.59
N LYS A 65 -15.30 1.28 -0.30
CA LYS A 65 -15.95 2.31 -1.11
C LYS A 65 -15.10 2.86 -2.26
N GLY A 66 -13.83 2.47 -2.34
CA GLY A 66 -12.88 2.94 -3.34
C GLY A 66 -11.54 3.37 -2.74
N VAL A 67 -10.79 4.12 -3.55
CA VAL A 67 -9.48 4.70 -3.21
C VAL A 67 -9.59 6.21 -3.46
N ALA A 68 -9.07 7.02 -2.53
CA ALA A 68 -9.00 8.48 -2.64
C ALA A 68 -7.63 8.91 -3.16
#